data_AF-A0AAN8LU37-F1
#
_entry.id   AF-A0AAN8LU37-F1
#
_cell.length_a   1.000
_cell.length_b   1.000
_cell.length_c   1.000
_cell.angle_alpha   90.00
_cell.angle_beta   90.00
_cell.angle_gamma   90.00
#
_symmetry.space_group_name_H-M   'P 1'
#
loop_
_entity.id
_entity.type
_entity.pdbx_description
1 polymer ?
#
loop_
_entity_poly.entity_id
_entity_poly.type
_entity_poly.pdbx_seq_one_letter_code
_entity_poly.pdbx_strand_id
1 'polypeptide(L)'
;MSCLMRKDILDQAGGLIAFAQYIAEDYFMAKAIADRGWKFSMATQVAMQNSGSYSIAQFQSRMIRWAKLRINMLPATICEPISECFVASLIIGWAAHHVFRWDIMVFFMCHCLAWFISDYIQLRGVQGGAPAFSKLDYAVAWFIRESMTIQIFLSALWDPTISWRTGRYRLRCGGTAEEILDV
;
A
#
# COMPACT_ATOMS: atom_id res chain seq x y z
N MET A 1 -5.61 -10.25 -1.01
CA MET A 1 -6.85 -9.55 -0.60
C MET A 1 -8.01 -10.48 -0.89
N SER A 2 -9.13 -10.34 -0.18
CA SER A 2 -10.34 -11.10 -0.45
C SER A 2 -11.34 -10.16 -1.11
N CYS A 3 -11.84 -10.52 -2.29
CA CYS A 3 -12.86 -9.75 -3.01
C CYS A 3 -13.94 -10.69 -3.53
N LEU A 4 -15.17 -10.20 -3.61
CA LEU A 4 -16.30 -10.89 -4.21
C LEU A 4 -16.80 -10.04 -5.37
N MET A 5 -16.96 -10.66 -6.54
CA MET A 5 -17.39 -10.00 -7.77
C MET A 5 -18.54 -10.80 -8.38
N ARG A 6 -19.49 -10.12 -9.02
CA ARG A 6 -20.57 -10.82 -9.72
C ARG A 6 -20.02 -11.41 -11.01
N LYS A 7 -20.28 -12.71 -11.21
CA LYS A 7 -19.74 -13.47 -12.33
C LYS A 7 -20.18 -12.91 -13.69
N ASP A 8 -21.46 -12.60 -13.83
CA ASP A 8 -22.06 -12.05 -15.04
C ASP A 8 -21.39 -10.74 -15.49
N ILE A 9 -21.06 -9.85 -14.54
CA ILE A 9 -20.36 -8.60 -14.85
C ILE A 9 -18.91 -8.87 -15.26
N LEU A 10 -18.24 -9.80 -14.58
CA LEU A 10 -16.86 -10.16 -14.90
C LEU A 10 -16.76 -10.82 -16.29
N ASP A 11 -17.73 -11.67 -16.64
CA ASP A 11 -17.81 -12.30 -17.97
C ASP A 11 -18.03 -11.24 -19.07
N GLN A 12 -18.85 -10.21 -18.82
CA GLN A 12 -18.99 -9.04 -19.71
C GLN A 12 -17.71 -8.20 -19.84
N ALA A 13 -16.75 -8.37 -18.92
CA ALA A 13 -15.44 -7.74 -18.97
C ALA A 13 -14.36 -8.59 -19.66
N GLY A 14 -14.75 -9.72 -20.26
CA GLY A 14 -13.83 -10.66 -20.92
C GLY A 14 -13.44 -11.85 -20.04
N GLY A 15 -14.08 -12.00 -18.87
CA GLY A 15 -13.79 -13.06 -17.91
C GLY A 15 -12.39 -12.97 -17.31
N LEU A 16 -11.97 -14.01 -16.58
CA LEU A 16 -10.67 -14.03 -15.90
C LEU A 16 -9.48 -13.99 -16.87
N ILE A 17 -9.63 -14.54 -18.08
CA ILE A 17 -8.53 -14.64 -19.04
C ILE A 17 -8.06 -13.27 -19.54
N ALA A 18 -8.97 -12.30 -19.65
CA ALA A 18 -8.65 -10.92 -20.04
C ALA A 18 -7.70 -10.23 -19.04
N PHE A 19 -7.68 -10.69 -17.78
CA PHE A 19 -6.87 -10.10 -16.72
C PHE A 19 -5.61 -10.90 -16.38
N ALA A 20 -5.40 -12.07 -17.01
CA ALA A 20 -4.25 -12.93 -16.75
C ALA A 20 -2.88 -12.28 -17.08
N GLN A 21 -2.90 -11.23 -17.90
CA GLN A 21 -1.72 -10.42 -18.25
C GLN A 21 -1.27 -9.44 -17.15
N TYR A 22 -2.01 -9.32 -16.05
CA TYR A 22 -1.72 -8.40 -14.94
C TYR A 22 -1.30 -9.17 -13.69
N ILE A 23 -0.28 -8.66 -12.97
CA ILE A 23 0.12 -9.21 -11.66
C ILE A 23 -0.80 -8.74 -10.52
N ALA A 24 -1.48 -7.60 -10.70
CA ALA A 24 -2.57 -7.17 -9.81
C ALA A 24 -3.91 -7.29 -10.55
N GLU A 25 -4.24 -8.52 -10.94
CA GLU A 25 -5.48 -8.84 -11.63
C GLU A 25 -6.72 -8.35 -10.86
N ASP A 26 -6.67 -8.40 -9.52
CA ASP A 26 -7.75 -7.97 -8.64
C ASP A 26 -8.09 -6.48 -8.80
N TYR A 27 -7.07 -5.63 -8.87
CA TYR A 27 -7.22 -4.21 -9.14
C TYR A 27 -7.84 -3.95 -10.52
N PHE A 28 -7.37 -4.62 -11.58
CA PHE A 28 -7.88 -4.40 -12.93
C PHE A 28 -9.30 -4.95 -13.13
N MET A 29 -9.63 -6.08 -12.50
CA MET A 29 -10.99 -6.60 -12.45
C MET A 29 -11.93 -5.60 -11.77
N ALA A 30 -11.55 -5.09 -10.60
CA ALA A 30 -12.33 -4.07 -9.90
C ALA A 30 -12.48 -2.81 -10.77
N LYS A 31 -11.40 -2.28 -11.33
CA LYS A 31 -11.44 -1.11 -12.22
C LYS A 31 -12.39 -1.31 -13.41
N ALA A 32 -12.34 -2.46 -14.07
CA ALA A 32 -13.22 -2.77 -15.19
C ALA A 32 -14.71 -2.82 -14.80
N ILE A 33 -15.02 -3.27 -13.58
CA ILE A 33 -16.37 -3.25 -13.02
C ILE A 33 -16.80 -1.81 -12.68
N ALA A 34 -15.89 -1.00 -12.10
CA ALA A 34 -16.13 0.41 -11.80
C ALA A 34 -16.45 1.22 -13.06
N ASP A 35 -15.65 1.03 -14.11
CA ASP A 35 -15.77 1.74 -15.39
C ASP A 35 -17.12 1.43 -16.09
N ARG A 36 -17.80 0.34 -15.70
CA ARG A 36 -19.15 -0.04 -16.14
C ARG A 36 -20.27 0.56 -15.26
N GLY A 37 -19.94 1.45 -14.34
CA GLY A 37 -20.90 2.16 -13.48
C GLY A 37 -21.33 1.39 -12.23
N TRP A 38 -20.73 0.24 -11.95
CA TRP A 38 -21.02 -0.51 -10.73
C TRP A 38 -20.33 0.12 -9.52
N LYS A 39 -20.99 0.01 -8.37
CA LYS A 39 -20.48 0.53 -7.09
C LYS A 39 -19.86 -0.57 -6.26
N PHE A 40 -18.85 -0.21 -5.47
CA PHE A 40 -18.23 -1.08 -4.49
C PHE A 40 -18.90 -0.92 -3.13
N SER A 41 -18.96 -2.00 -2.38
CA SER A 41 -19.29 -2.00 -0.96
C SER A 41 -18.22 -2.78 -0.21
N MET A 42 -17.78 -2.26 0.93
CA MET A 42 -16.86 -2.95 1.82
C MET A 42 -17.68 -3.71 2.86
N ALA A 43 -17.39 -4.99 3.06
CA ALA A 43 -18.00 -5.76 4.14
C ALA A 43 -17.41 -5.29 5.48
N THR A 44 -18.24 -5.21 6.51
CA THR A 44 -17.80 -4.92 7.89
C THR A 44 -17.08 -6.10 8.53
N GLN A 45 -17.24 -7.30 7.98
CA GLN A 45 -16.56 -8.50 8.43
C GLN A 45 -15.16 -8.57 7.83
N VAL A 46 -14.17 -8.76 8.70
CA VAL A 46 -12.78 -8.94 8.28
C VAL A 46 -12.58 -10.38 7.83
N ALA A 47 -12.14 -10.55 6.58
CA ALA A 47 -11.72 -11.86 6.09
C ALA A 47 -10.38 -12.24 6.75
N MET A 48 -10.43 -13.22 7.65
CA MET A 48 -9.23 -13.74 8.30
C MET A 48 -8.29 -14.36 7.26
N GLN A 49 -7.02 -13.95 7.29
CA GLN A 49 -5.96 -14.53 6.49
C GLN A 49 -5.06 -15.37 7.39
N ASN A 50 -4.60 -16.52 6.88
CA ASN A 50 -3.64 -17.33 7.62
C ASN A 50 -2.35 -16.51 7.83
N SER A 51 -1.95 -16.33 9.09
CA SER A 51 -0.70 -15.68 9.43
C SER A 51 0.47 -16.60 9.12
N GLY A 52 1.28 -16.25 8.12
CA GLY A 52 2.60 -16.86 7.93
C GLY A 52 3.63 -16.27 8.92
N SER A 53 4.79 -16.93 9.02
CA SER A 53 5.96 -16.34 9.67
C SER A 53 6.59 -15.29 8.73
N TYR A 54 6.78 -14.07 9.22
CA TYR A 54 7.33 -12.97 8.43
C TYR A 54 8.55 -12.34 9.10
N SER A 55 9.58 -12.04 8.30
CA SER A 55 10.71 -11.21 8.70
C SER A 55 10.58 -9.78 8.16
N ILE A 56 11.37 -8.84 8.69
CA ILE A 56 11.44 -7.45 8.20
C ILE A 56 11.86 -7.42 6.72
N ALA A 57 12.78 -8.30 6.32
CA ALA A 57 13.19 -8.42 4.92
C ALA A 57 12.03 -8.86 4.02
N GLN A 58 11.22 -9.84 4.44
CA GLN A 58 10.05 -10.27 3.69
C GLN A 58 8.98 -9.17 3.60
N PHE A 59 8.81 -8.39 4.67
CA PHE A 59 7.96 -7.20 4.66
C PHE A 59 8.46 -6.17 3.63
N GLN A 60 9.75 -5.84 3.66
CA GLN A 60 10.37 -4.92 2.68
C GLN A 60 10.18 -5.39 1.25
N SER A 61 10.53 -6.64 0.94
CA SER A 61 10.36 -7.19 -0.42
C SER A 61 8.91 -7.15 -0.88
N ARG A 62 7.95 -7.41 0.03
CA ARG A 62 6.52 -7.30 -0.26
C ARG A 62 6.12 -5.86 -0.58
N MET A 63 6.50 -4.91 0.27
CA MET A 63 6.13 -3.50 0.12
C MET A 63 6.77 -2.87 -1.12
N ILE A 64 8.05 -3.19 -1.40
CA ILE A 64 8.74 -2.76 -2.61
C ILE A 64 7.99 -3.26 -3.85
N ARG A 65 7.61 -4.54 -3.91
CA ARG A 65 6.82 -5.08 -5.02
C ARG A 65 5.48 -4.35 -5.17
N TRP A 66 4.79 -4.07 -4.07
CA TRP A 66 3.51 -3.34 -4.09
C TRP A 66 3.67 -1.90 -4.58
N ALA A 67 4.73 -1.21 -4.19
CA ALA A 67 5.06 0.10 -4.71
C ALA A 67 5.35 0.05 -6.22
N LYS A 68 6.17 -0.90 -6.70
CA LYS A 68 6.44 -1.11 -8.12
C LYS A 68 5.15 -1.32 -8.92
N LEU A 69 4.24 -2.17 -8.43
CA LEU A 69 2.94 -2.41 -9.06
C LEU A 69 2.12 -1.12 -9.18
N ARG A 70 1.92 -0.41 -8.07
CA ARG A 70 1.08 0.79 -8.02
C ARG A 70 1.63 1.93 -8.88
N ILE A 71 2.94 2.16 -8.88
CA ILE A 71 3.58 3.18 -9.72
C ILE A 71 3.32 2.91 -11.21
N ASN A 72 3.38 1.65 -11.65
CA ASN A 72 3.15 1.29 -13.06
C ASN A 72 1.65 1.27 -13.44
N MET A 73 0.75 1.07 -12.48
CA MET A 73 -0.71 1.07 -12.69
C MET A 73 -1.31 2.48 -12.61
N LEU A 74 -0.81 3.31 -11.71
CA LEU A 74 -1.26 4.67 -11.45
C LEU A 74 -0.03 5.56 -11.18
N PRO A 75 0.53 6.22 -12.20
CA PRO A 75 1.78 6.99 -12.06
C PRO A 75 1.75 8.09 -10.98
N ALA A 76 0.58 8.63 -10.65
CA ALA A 76 0.40 9.59 -9.56
C ALA A 76 0.85 9.05 -8.18
N THR A 77 0.95 7.72 -8.02
CA THR A 77 1.48 7.04 -6.82
C THR A 77 2.90 7.49 -6.46
N ILE A 78 3.67 8.06 -7.39
CA ILE A 78 5.02 8.61 -7.11
C ILE A 78 4.98 9.70 -6.03
N CYS A 79 3.85 10.39 -5.87
CA CYS A 79 3.67 11.41 -4.84
C CYS A 79 3.25 10.86 -3.47
N GLU A 80 2.93 9.56 -3.33
CA GLU A 80 2.53 8.96 -2.05
C GLU A 80 3.50 9.21 -0.90
N PRO A 81 4.85 9.18 -1.07
CA PRO A 81 5.79 9.45 0.02
C PRO A 81 5.60 10.81 0.68
N ILE A 82 5.04 11.79 -0.02
CA ILE A 82 4.75 13.13 0.51
C ILE A 82 3.62 13.07 1.55
N SER A 83 2.68 12.15 1.37
CA SER A 83 1.55 11.94 2.27
C SER A 83 1.86 11.08 3.49
N GLU A 84 3.06 10.51 3.59
CA GLU A 84 3.48 9.68 4.73
C GLU A 84 3.81 10.54 5.95
N CYS A 85 3.63 9.99 7.15
CA CYS A 85 3.58 10.74 8.40
C CYS A 85 4.76 11.70 8.57
N PHE A 86 6.01 11.22 8.45
CA PHE A 86 7.19 12.05 8.70
C PHE A 86 7.35 13.18 7.68
N VAL A 87 7.17 12.88 6.38
CA VAL A 87 7.32 13.88 5.32
C VAL A 87 6.19 14.91 5.39
N ALA A 88 4.96 14.45 5.56
CA ALA A 88 3.79 15.31 5.74
C ALA A 88 3.95 16.21 6.97
N SER A 89 4.41 15.67 8.10
CA SER A 89 4.64 16.44 9.33
C SER A 89 5.66 17.56 9.13
N LEU A 90 6.74 17.32 8.39
CA LEU A 90 7.76 18.33 8.10
C LEU A 90 7.22 19.43 7.17
N ILE A 91 6.51 19.05 6.10
CA ILE A 91 5.95 20.01 5.13
C ILE A 91 4.89 20.88 5.79
N ILE A 92 3.95 20.27 6.51
CA ILE A 92 2.87 20.99 7.20
C ILE A 92 3.45 21.81 8.35
N GLY A 93 4.42 21.29 9.10
CA GLY A 93 5.10 22.02 10.17
C GLY A 93 5.84 23.25 9.65
N TRP A 94 6.53 23.13 8.52
CA TRP A 94 7.14 24.27 7.83
C TRP A 94 6.10 25.32 7.39
N ALA A 95 4.99 24.89 6.80
CA ALA A 95 3.89 25.79 6.44
C ALA A 95 3.28 26.49 7.66
N ALA A 96 3.04 25.75 8.75
CA ALA A 96 2.50 26.28 9.99
C ALA A 96 3.46 27.28 10.66
N HIS A 97 4.77 27.05 10.57
CA HIS A 97 5.77 28.01 11.02
C HIS A 97 5.68 29.34 10.26
N HIS A 98 5.55 29.29 8.93
CA HIS A 98 5.45 30.52 8.13
C HIS A 98 4.17 31.31 8.40
N VAL A 99 3.04 30.62 8.54
CA VAL A 99 1.71 31.26 8.69
C VAL A 99 1.43 31.67 10.13
N PHE A 100 1.71 30.78 11.10
CA PHE A 100 1.32 30.95 12.50
C PHE A 100 2.50 31.16 13.45
N ARG A 101 3.74 31.14 12.96
CA ARG A 101 4.98 31.25 13.77
C ARG A 101 5.10 30.16 14.83
N TRP A 102 4.50 29.00 14.58
CA TRP A 102 4.64 27.82 15.43
C TRP A 102 6.03 27.22 15.31
N ASP A 103 6.51 26.60 16.39
CA ASP A 103 7.76 25.84 16.34
C ASP A 103 7.57 24.56 15.49
N ILE A 104 8.45 24.36 14.51
CA ILE A 104 8.37 23.25 13.55
C ILE A 104 8.51 21.91 14.26
N MET A 105 9.41 21.81 15.24
CA MET A 105 9.70 20.55 15.94
C MET A 105 8.56 20.19 16.89
N VAL A 106 8.00 21.17 17.60
CA VAL A 106 6.80 20.94 18.43
C VAL A 106 5.64 20.46 17.56
N PHE A 107 5.38 21.13 16.43
CA PHE A 107 4.33 20.69 15.52
C PHE A 107 4.57 19.28 15.01
N PHE A 108 5.80 18.98 14.54
CA PHE A 108 6.19 17.66 14.05
C PHE A 108 5.92 16.57 15.10
N MET A 109 6.34 16.79 16.35
CA MET A 109 6.15 15.81 17.43
C MET A 109 4.67 15.61 17.77
N CYS A 110 3.90 16.69 17.87
CA CYS A 110 2.47 16.62 18.13
C CYS A 110 1.70 15.91 17.00
N HIS A 111 2.03 16.23 15.74
CA HIS A 111 1.39 15.63 14.57
C HIS A 111 1.73 14.14 14.44
N CYS A 112 3.01 13.77 14.59
CA CYS A 112 3.43 12.37 14.63
C CYS A 112 2.74 11.58 15.75
N LEU A 113 2.59 12.17 16.94
CA LEU A 113 1.88 11.53 18.05
C LEU A 113 0.38 11.34 17.74
N ALA A 114 -0.28 12.34 17.16
CA ALA A 114 -1.68 12.23 16.76
C ALA A 114 -1.88 11.14 15.69
N TRP A 115 -0.95 11.06 14.72
CA TRP A 115 -0.95 10.01 13.70
C TRP A 115 -0.76 8.62 14.30
N PHE A 116 0.24 8.47 15.17
CA PHE A 116 0.53 7.22 15.89
C PHE A 116 -0.69 6.71 16.67
N ILE A 117 -1.38 7.60 17.40
CA ILE A 117 -2.60 7.25 18.13
C ILE A 117 -3.71 6.84 17.17
N SER A 118 -3.87 7.56 16.05
CA SER A 118 -4.89 7.27 15.04
C SER A 118 -4.68 5.90 14.40
N ASP A 119 -3.44 5.57 14.02
CA ASP A 119 -3.08 4.26 13.49
C ASP A 119 -3.33 3.15 14.51
N TYR A 120 -3.04 3.38 15.79
CA TYR A 120 -3.30 2.40 16.84
C TYR A 120 -4.79 2.14 17.01
N ILE A 121 -5.62 3.19 16.99
CA ILE A 121 -7.08 3.08 17.04
C ILE A 121 -7.60 2.29 15.85
N GLN A 122 -7.14 2.62 14.63
CA GLN A 122 -7.51 1.90 13.41
C GLN A 122 -7.14 0.41 13.49
N LEU A 123 -5.92 0.10 13.95
CA LEU A 123 -5.45 -1.27 14.09
C LEU A 123 -6.32 -2.08 15.07
N ARG A 124 -6.67 -1.50 16.22
CA ARG A 124 -7.59 -2.16 17.17
C ARG A 124 -8.99 -2.34 16.58
N GLY A 125 -9.46 -1.37 15.80
CA GLY A 125 -10.74 -1.46 15.08
C GLY A 125 -10.77 -2.63 14.11
N VAL A 126 -9.72 -2.79 13.28
CA VAL A 126 -9.61 -3.89 12.31
C VAL A 126 -9.44 -5.24 13.00
N GLN A 127 -8.70 -5.32 14.10
CA GLN A 127 -8.53 -6.58 14.85
C GLN A 127 -9.77 -6.96 15.67
N GLY A 128 -10.73 -6.04 15.86
CA GLY A 128 -11.94 -6.28 16.65
C GLY A 128 -11.66 -6.51 18.14
N GLY A 129 -10.52 -6.06 18.66
CA GLY A 129 -10.10 -6.35 20.04
C GLY A 129 -8.74 -5.80 20.43
N ALA A 130 -8.27 -6.20 21.61
CA ALA A 130 -6.92 -5.88 22.06
C ALA A 130 -5.89 -6.68 21.24
N PRO A 131 -4.83 -6.02 20.71
CA PRO A 131 -3.80 -6.73 19.97
C PRO A 131 -3.06 -7.75 20.83
N ALA A 132 -2.59 -8.82 20.20
CA ALA A 132 -1.81 -9.89 20.86
C ALA A 132 -0.34 -9.51 21.14
N PHE A 133 0.04 -8.23 20.99
CA PHE A 133 1.39 -7.72 21.19
C PHE A 133 1.39 -6.51 22.13
N SER A 134 2.56 -6.18 22.69
CA SER A 134 2.68 -5.06 23.62
C SER A 134 2.61 -3.71 22.89
N LYS A 135 2.30 -2.65 23.64
CA LYS A 135 2.35 -1.27 23.09
C LYS A 135 3.75 -0.87 22.65
N LEU A 136 4.80 -1.45 23.28
CA LEU A 136 6.18 -1.19 22.90
C LEU A 136 6.52 -1.86 21.56
N ASP A 137 6.07 -3.10 21.34
CA ASP A 137 6.23 -3.79 20.05
C ASP A 137 5.56 -2.98 18.93
N TYR A 138 4.35 -2.46 19.21
CA TYR A 138 3.66 -1.56 18.28
C TYR A 138 4.45 -0.29 18.01
N ALA A 139 4.98 0.37 19.04
CA ALA A 139 5.76 1.60 18.89
C ALA A 139 7.00 1.39 18.02
N VAL A 140 7.75 0.32 18.28
CA VAL A 140 8.93 -0.06 17.51
C VAL A 140 8.55 -0.40 16.07
N ALA A 141 7.52 -1.23 15.87
CA ALA A 141 7.07 -1.62 14.54
C ALA A 141 6.55 -0.43 13.71
N TRP A 142 5.79 0.48 14.33
CA TRP A 142 5.30 1.70 13.69
C TRP A 142 6.46 2.59 13.25
N PHE A 143 7.43 2.82 14.14
CA PHE A 143 8.59 3.63 13.83
C PHE A 143 9.44 3.03 12.69
N ILE A 144 9.69 1.72 12.72
CA ILE A 144 10.39 1.00 11.65
C ILE A 144 9.63 1.16 10.32
N ARG A 145 8.31 1.00 10.34
CA ARG A 145 7.48 1.14 9.14
C ARG A 145 7.60 2.53 8.53
N GLU A 146 7.36 3.58 9.32
CA GLU A 146 7.40 4.97 8.86
C GLU A 146 8.80 5.36 8.35
N SER A 147 9.85 4.94 9.04
CA SER A 147 11.25 5.23 8.64
C SER A 147 11.62 4.54 7.33
N MET A 148 11.09 3.33 7.10
CA MET A 148 11.40 2.55 5.91
C MET A 148 10.59 2.96 4.68
N THR A 149 9.51 3.74 4.81
CA THR A 149 8.64 4.05 3.68
C THR A 149 9.41 4.72 2.52
N ILE A 150 10.21 5.74 2.81
CA ILE A 150 11.00 6.44 1.78
C ILE A 150 11.97 5.48 1.10
N GLN A 151 12.67 4.66 1.88
CA GLN A 151 13.61 3.66 1.36
C GLN A 151 12.91 2.64 0.46
N ILE A 152 11.72 2.17 0.83
CA ILE A 152 10.91 1.25 0.04
C ILE A 152 10.55 1.86 -1.31
N PHE A 153 10.09 3.11 -1.33
CA PHE A 153 9.72 3.80 -2.57
C PHE A 153 10.91 4.06 -3.49
N LEU A 154 12.03 4.53 -2.94
CA LEU A 154 13.26 4.71 -3.71
C LEU A 154 13.75 3.38 -4.28
N SER A 155 13.69 2.30 -3.50
CA SER A 155 14.05 0.95 -3.96
C SER A 155 13.12 0.44 -5.07
N ALA A 156 11.83 0.81 -5.00
CA ALA A 156 10.86 0.47 -6.04
C ALA A 156 11.10 1.25 -7.34
N LEU A 157 11.53 2.51 -7.26
CA LEU A 157 11.85 3.33 -8.43
C LEU A 157 13.18 2.93 -9.08
N TRP A 158 14.16 2.47 -8.28
CA TRP A 158 15.50 2.14 -8.77
C TRP A 158 15.54 0.89 -9.66
N ASP A 159 14.84 -0.17 -9.25
CA ASP A 159 14.76 -1.41 -10.01
C ASP A 159 13.30 -1.68 -10.42
N PRO A 160 12.94 -1.59 -11.71
CA PRO A 160 11.56 -1.86 -12.15
C PRO A 160 11.21 -3.35 -12.18
N THR A 161 12.16 -4.25 -11.94
CA THR A 161 11.97 -5.70 -12.08
C THR A 161 11.22 -6.28 -10.88
N ILE A 162 10.26 -7.16 -11.12
CA ILE A 162 9.50 -7.85 -10.08
C ILE A 162 9.75 -9.35 -10.15
N SER A 163 10.32 -9.90 -9.08
CA SER A 163 10.32 -11.35 -8.86
C SER A 163 9.02 -11.77 -8.20
N TRP A 164 8.26 -12.65 -8.85
CA TRP A 164 7.00 -13.16 -8.34
C TRP A 164 6.84 -14.65 -8.63
N ARG A 165 6.60 -15.43 -7.57
CA ARG A 165 6.57 -16.90 -7.61
C ARG A 165 7.85 -17.44 -8.28
N THR A 166 7.72 -18.08 -9.44
CA THR A 166 8.81 -18.71 -10.19
C THR A 166 9.39 -17.81 -11.29
N GLY A 167 8.79 -16.66 -11.57
CA GLY A 167 9.14 -15.80 -12.71
C GLY A 167 9.69 -14.44 -12.33
N ARG A 168 10.36 -13.80 -13.30
CA ARG A 168 10.77 -12.39 -13.24
C ARG A 168 10.00 -11.61 -14.29
N TYR A 169 9.45 -10.47 -13.88
CA TYR A 169 8.57 -9.68 -14.72
C TYR A 169 9.01 -8.23 -14.78
N ARG A 170 8.80 -7.59 -15.92
CA ARG A 170 8.84 -6.13 -16.07
C ARG A 170 7.42 -5.64 -16.32
N LEU A 171 7.02 -4.61 -15.60
CA LEU A 171 5.72 -3.97 -15.82
C LEU A 171 5.84 -2.87 -16.86
N ARG A 172 4.86 -2.79 -17.76
CA ARG A 172 4.66 -1.60 -18.59
C ARG A 172 3.73 -0.60 -17.90
N CYS A 173 3.75 0.64 -18.40
CA CYS A 173 2.75 1.63 -18.03
C CYS A 173 1.34 1.08 -18.38
N GLY A 174 0.43 1.12 -17.41
CA GLY A 174 -0.86 0.43 -17.50
C GLY A 174 -0.87 -0.96 -16.87
N GLY A 175 0.24 -1.39 -16.26
CA GLY A 175 0.32 -2.55 -15.35
C GLY A 175 0.44 -3.92 -16.00
N THR A 176 0.51 -4.03 -17.33
CA THR A 176 0.75 -5.31 -18.01
C THR A 176 2.13 -5.86 -17.66
N ALA A 177 2.21 -7.16 -17.41
CA ALA A 177 3.44 -7.84 -17.04
C ALA A 177 4.05 -8.59 -18.22
N GLU A 178 5.33 -8.34 -18.48
CA GLU A 178 6.13 -9.07 -19.45
C GLU A 178 7.15 -9.92 -18.72
N GLU A 179 7.16 -11.22 -19.01
CA GLU A 179 8.14 -12.13 -18.43
C GLU A 179 9.53 -11.86 -19.04
N ILE A 180 10.53 -11.72 -18.17
CA ILE A 180 11.93 -11.61 -18.56
C ILE A 180 12.46 -13.03 -18.62
N LEU A 181 12.67 -13.53 -19.84
CA LEU A 181 13.37 -14.78 -20.06
C LEU A 181 14.87 -14.51 -19.87
N ASP A 182 15.49 -15.23 -18.95
CA ASP A 182 16.93 -15.20 -18.80
C ASP A 182 17.55 -15.95 -19.98
N VAL A 183 18.18 -15.18 -20.88
CA VAL A 183 18.97 -15.69 -22.02
C VAL A 183 20.37 -16.04 -21.54
#